data_AF-A0A919REX0-F1
#
_entry.id   AF-A0A919REX0-F1
#
_cell.length_a   1.000
_cell.length_b   1.000
_cell.length_c   1.000
_cell.angle_alpha   90.00
_cell.angle_beta   90.00
_cell.angle_gamma   90.00
#
_symmetry.space_group_name_H-M   'P 1'
#
loop_
_entity.id
_entity.type
_entity.pdbx_description
1 polymer ?
#
loop_
_entity_poly.entity_id
_entity_poly.type
_entity_poly.pdbx_seq_one_letter_code
_entity_poly.pdbx_strand_id
1 'polypeptide(L)'
;MSELATAIGISRATLHRHFATREELILTLGHRSLANWARALQTAGIAEAAEGGDPERIGAALHHLIEELVADAEDYGFALTDHQMERIPELVERVEALSGIEEGFYAAAQRAGVLRADMPVRWIGCAMFGLLIAVRDTLRRGDIARNDAVRLVRESFLAGHAQR
;
A
#
# COMPACT_ATOMS: atom_id res chain seq x y z
N MET A 1 -1.66 -24.62 -5.31
CA MET A 1 -0.41 -24.91 -6.06
C MET A 1 -0.67 -25.37 -7.49
N SER A 2 -1.48 -26.42 -7.74
CA SER A 2 -1.76 -26.88 -9.12
C SER A 2 -2.47 -25.82 -9.97
N GLU A 3 -3.57 -25.26 -9.46
CA GLU A 3 -4.33 -24.20 -10.16
C GLU A 3 -3.48 -22.94 -10.39
N LEU A 4 -2.69 -22.54 -9.40
CA LEU A 4 -1.77 -21.41 -9.52
C LEU A 4 -0.71 -21.65 -10.60
N ALA A 5 -0.10 -22.85 -10.63
CA ALA A 5 0.89 -23.20 -11.64
C ALA A 5 0.29 -23.15 -13.05
N THR A 6 -0.93 -23.67 -13.22
CA THR A 6 -1.69 -23.56 -14.47
C THR A 6 -1.97 -22.12 -14.85
N ALA A 7 -2.41 -21.28 -13.90
CA ALA A 7 -2.74 -19.89 -14.14
C ALA A 7 -1.54 -19.03 -14.59
N ILE A 8 -0.33 -19.34 -14.11
CA ILE A 8 0.90 -18.62 -14.50
C ILE A 8 1.72 -19.35 -15.58
N GLY A 9 1.16 -20.42 -16.17
CA GLY A 9 1.77 -21.11 -17.31
C GLY A 9 3.02 -21.94 -16.98
N ILE A 10 3.19 -22.41 -15.74
CA ILE A 10 4.33 -23.25 -15.33
C ILE A 10 3.88 -24.62 -14.82
N SER A 11 4.80 -25.58 -14.77
CA SER A 11 4.50 -26.90 -14.19
C SER A 11 4.38 -26.82 -12.67
N ARG A 12 3.53 -27.67 -12.07
CA ARG A 12 3.45 -27.83 -10.61
C ARG A 12 4.81 -28.17 -10.00
N ALA A 13 5.61 -29.00 -10.68
CA ALA A 13 6.95 -29.39 -10.22
C ALA A 13 7.93 -28.21 -10.23
N THR A 14 7.82 -27.31 -11.21
CA THR A 14 8.59 -26.06 -11.27
C THR A 14 8.21 -25.16 -10.10
N LEU A 15 6.91 -24.93 -9.89
CA LEU A 15 6.44 -24.11 -8.77
C LEU A 15 6.87 -24.70 -7.41
N HIS A 16 6.76 -26.01 -7.25
CA HIS A 16 7.13 -26.71 -6.02
C HIS A 16 8.65 -26.70 -5.74
N ARG A 17 9.48 -26.52 -6.77
CA ARG A 17 10.93 -26.34 -6.59
C ARG A 17 11.26 -24.99 -5.95
N HIS A 18 10.42 -23.98 -6.18
CA HIS A 18 10.56 -22.64 -5.61
C HIS A 18 9.85 -22.50 -4.26
N PHE A 19 8.68 -23.15 -4.11
CA PHE A 19 7.87 -23.09 -2.89
C PHE A 19 7.29 -24.46 -2.59
N ALA A 20 7.75 -25.10 -1.53
CA ALA A 20 7.30 -26.42 -1.13
C ALA A 20 5.83 -26.42 -0.69
N THR A 21 5.34 -25.31 -0.11
CA THR A 21 3.93 -25.19 0.31
C THR A 21 3.29 -23.88 -0.14
N ARG A 22 1.95 -23.82 -0.04
CA ARG A 22 1.21 -22.57 -0.24
C ARG A 22 1.58 -21.57 0.86
N GLU A 23 1.76 -22.00 2.10
CA GLU A 23 2.17 -21.09 3.18
C GLU A 23 3.52 -20.44 2.88
N GLU A 24 4.51 -21.19 2.40
CA GLU A 24 5.84 -20.64 2.05
C GLU A 24 5.76 -19.60 0.92
N LEU A 25 4.92 -19.85 -0.09
CA LEU A 25 4.66 -18.88 -1.15
C LEU A 25 4.02 -17.60 -0.59
N ILE A 26 2.97 -17.73 0.23
CA ILE A 26 2.27 -16.59 0.83
C ILE A 26 3.23 -15.79 1.72
N LEU A 27 4.05 -16.46 2.51
CA LEU A 27 5.05 -15.84 3.35
C LEU A 27 6.06 -15.02 2.52
N THR A 28 6.57 -15.61 1.45
CA THR A 28 7.50 -14.92 0.53
C THR A 28 6.86 -13.70 -0.12
N LEU A 29 5.61 -13.82 -0.57
CA LEU A 29 4.87 -12.69 -1.15
C LEU A 29 4.59 -11.60 -0.11
N GLY A 30 4.26 -11.98 1.12
CA GLY A 30 4.07 -11.07 2.24
C GLY A 30 5.33 -10.26 2.53
N HIS A 31 6.48 -10.92 2.68
CA HIS A 31 7.76 -10.24 2.88
C HIS A 31 8.09 -9.27 1.74
N ARG A 32 7.84 -9.67 0.49
CA ARG A 32 8.09 -8.82 -0.67
C ARG A 32 7.19 -7.59 -0.71
N SER A 33 5.90 -7.74 -0.40
CA SER A 33 4.96 -6.62 -0.32
C SER A 33 5.37 -5.64 0.79
N LEU A 34 5.71 -6.14 1.99
CA LEU A 34 6.16 -5.27 3.09
C LEU A 34 7.50 -4.59 2.81
N ALA A 35 8.41 -5.25 2.09
CA ALA A 35 9.65 -4.63 1.62
C ALA A 35 9.38 -3.51 0.60
N ASN A 36 8.35 -3.64 -0.22
CA ASN A 36 7.96 -2.57 -1.14
C ASN A 36 7.32 -1.40 -0.43
N TRP A 37 6.42 -1.66 0.51
CA TRP A 37 5.85 -0.59 1.33
C TRP A 37 6.94 0.19 2.08
N ALA A 38 7.90 -0.52 2.69
CA ALA A 38 9.06 0.10 3.32
C ALA A 38 9.85 0.99 2.35
N ARG A 39 10.06 0.53 1.11
CA ARG A 39 10.74 1.30 0.07
C ARG A 39 9.93 2.51 -0.36
N ALA A 40 8.61 2.39 -0.51
CA ALA A 40 7.74 3.51 -0.84
C ALA A 40 7.87 4.64 0.20
N LEU A 41 7.86 4.29 1.49
CA LEU A 41 8.07 5.25 2.59
C LEU A 41 9.44 5.93 2.51
N GLN A 42 10.49 5.17 2.18
CA GLN A 42 11.85 5.70 2.03
C GLN A 42 12.00 6.60 0.80
N THR A 43 11.56 6.13 -0.37
CA THR A 43 11.62 6.86 -1.64
C THR A 43 10.84 8.16 -1.58
N ALA A 44 9.69 8.16 -0.90
CA ALA A 44 8.88 9.35 -0.69
C ALA A 44 9.44 10.31 0.39
N GLY A 45 10.52 9.94 1.10
CA GLY A 45 11.15 10.79 2.11
C GLY A 45 10.25 11.06 3.31
N ILE A 46 9.47 10.07 3.72
CA ILE A 46 8.37 10.24 4.68
C ILE A 46 8.86 10.61 6.08
N ALA A 47 9.96 10.00 6.54
CA ALA A 47 10.54 10.32 7.83
C ALA A 47 11.09 11.75 7.86
N GLU A 48 11.85 12.13 6.83
CA GLU A 48 12.48 13.43 6.71
C GLU A 48 11.45 14.56 6.56
N ALA A 49 10.38 14.34 5.81
CA ALA A 49 9.29 15.29 5.67
C ALA A 49 8.52 15.48 6.99
N ALA A 50 8.27 14.40 7.73
CA ALA A 50 7.60 14.45 9.02
C ALA A 50 8.42 15.21 10.09
N GLU A 51 9.74 14.99 10.12
CA GLU A 51 10.67 15.68 11.03
C GLU A 51 10.76 17.19 10.74
N GLY A 52 10.79 17.57 9.46
CA GLY A 52 10.92 18.96 9.04
C GLY A 52 9.67 19.82 9.34
N GLY A 53 8.48 19.22 9.34
CA GLY A 53 7.22 19.91 9.64
C GLY A 53 6.75 20.95 8.61
N ASP A 54 7.49 21.11 7.52
CA ASP A 54 7.19 22.07 6.45
C ASP A 54 5.99 21.59 5.60
N PRO A 55 4.90 22.37 5.49
CA PRO A 55 3.69 21.93 4.78
C PRO A 55 3.93 21.59 3.30
N GLU A 56 4.79 22.33 2.60
CA GLU A 56 5.07 22.08 1.17
C GLU A 56 5.81 20.75 0.98
N ARG A 57 6.85 20.50 1.79
CA ARG A 57 7.57 19.22 1.80
C ARG A 57 6.69 18.04 2.18
N ILE A 58 5.82 18.20 3.19
CA ILE A 58 4.87 17.16 3.59
C ILE A 58 3.89 16.87 2.45
N GLY A 59 3.35 17.91 1.80
CA GLY A 59 2.46 17.75 0.65
C GLY A 59 3.14 17.02 -0.52
N ALA A 60 4.38 17.40 -0.84
CA ALA A 60 5.17 16.75 -1.88
C ALA A 60 5.47 15.27 -1.54
N ALA A 61 5.86 14.97 -0.30
CA ALA A 61 6.11 13.61 0.17
C ALA A 61 4.83 12.75 0.12
N LEU A 62 3.67 13.31 0.50
CA LEU A 62 2.38 12.62 0.40
C LEU A 62 2.02 12.29 -1.05
N HIS A 63 2.23 13.22 -1.98
CA HIS A 63 1.99 12.96 -3.40
C HIS A 63 2.89 11.84 -3.94
N HIS A 64 4.18 11.89 -3.60
CA HIS A 64 5.14 10.87 -4.02
C HIS A 64 4.82 9.50 -3.39
N LEU A 65 4.40 9.47 -2.12
CA LEU A 65 3.94 8.25 -1.48
C LEU A 65 2.74 7.64 -2.20
N ILE A 66 1.76 8.45 -2.60
CA ILE A 66 0.60 7.97 -3.38
C ILE A 66 1.05 7.34 -4.70
N GLU A 67 2.01 7.94 -5.40
CA GLU A 67 2.57 7.40 -6.64
C GLU A 67 3.21 6.02 -6.43
N GLU A 68 4.08 5.90 -5.42
CA GLU A 68 4.75 4.63 -5.07
C GLU A 68 3.76 3.55 -4.64
N LEU A 69 2.77 3.89 -3.81
CA LEU A 69 1.76 2.95 -3.33
C LEU A 69 0.82 2.47 -4.45
N VAL A 70 0.45 3.35 -5.38
CA VAL A 70 -0.38 2.97 -6.55
C VAL A 70 0.39 2.06 -7.49
N ALA A 71 1.68 2.32 -7.70
CA ALA A 71 2.54 1.42 -8.48
C ALA A 71 2.65 0.04 -7.80
N ASP A 72 2.80 -0.02 -6.48
CA ASP A 72 2.85 -1.29 -5.75
C ASP A 72 1.51 -2.05 -5.74
N ALA A 73 0.38 -1.34 -5.66
CA ALA A 73 -0.95 -1.95 -5.65
C ALA A 73 -1.28 -2.73 -6.94
N GLU A 74 -0.66 -2.34 -8.06
CA GLU A 74 -0.70 -3.09 -9.32
C GLU A 74 -0.03 -4.47 -9.18
N ASP A 75 1.14 -4.50 -8.54
CA ASP A 75 2.02 -5.67 -8.50
C ASP A 75 1.70 -6.62 -7.34
N TYR A 76 1.26 -6.10 -6.19
CA TYR A 76 1.10 -6.87 -4.93
C TYR A 76 -0.26 -6.71 -4.29
N GLY A 77 -1.26 -6.22 -5.02
CA GLY A 77 -2.59 -5.99 -4.48
C GLY A 77 -3.21 -7.21 -3.78
N PHE A 78 -2.80 -8.45 -4.09
CA PHE A 78 -3.21 -9.66 -3.36
C PHE A 78 -2.87 -9.64 -1.85
N ALA A 79 -1.69 -9.10 -1.48
CA ALA A 79 -1.24 -9.01 -0.09
C ALA A 79 -2.14 -8.11 0.77
N LEU A 80 -2.86 -7.18 0.13
CA LEU A 80 -3.80 -6.28 0.81
C LEU A 80 -5.06 -6.98 1.34
N THR A 81 -5.33 -8.24 0.96
CA THR A 81 -6.59 -8.91 1.32
C THR A 81 -6.48 -10.37 1.74
N ASP A 82 -5.27 -10.97 1.76
CA ASP A 82 -5.14 -12.36 2.21
C ASP A 82 -5.06 -12.42 3.75
N HIS A 83 -6.17 -12.81 4.38
CA HIS A 83 -6.29 -13.02 5.83
C HIS A 83 -5.31 -14.07 6.41
N GLN A 84 -4.61 -14.85 5.58
CA GLN A 84 -3.53 -15.71 6.06
C GLN A 84 -2.33 -14.89 6.56
N MET A 85 -2.08 -13.70 6.00
CA MET A 85 -0.97 -12.84 6.44
C MET A 85 -1.17 -12.38 7.89
N GLU A 86 -2.41 -12.12 8.29
CA GLU A 86 -2.78 -11.73 9.67
C GLU A 86 -2.46 -12.82 10.71
N ARG A 87 -2.22 -14.07 10.27
CA ARG A 87 -1.94 -15.20 11.15
C ARG A 87 -0.45 -15.48 11.32
N ILE A 88 0.40 -14.73 10.62
CA ILE A 88 1.85 -14.92 10.61
C ILE A 88 2.47 -13.81 11.47
N PRO A 89 2.94 -14.12 12.70
CA PRO A 89 3.36 -13.10 13.67
C PRO A 89 4.43 -12.14 13.15
N GLU A 90 5.42 -12.64 12.40
CA GLU A 90 6.49 -11.81 11.85
C GLU A 90 6.00 -10.79 10.81
N LEU A 91 4.97 -11.13 10.02
CA LEU A 91 4.38 -10.20 9.06
C LEU A 91 3.52 -9.15 9.78
N VAL A 92 2.80 -9.56 10.82
CA VAL A 92 1.99 -8.66 11.65
C VAL A 92 2.87 -7.60 12.32
N GLU A 93 3.96 -8.02 12.99
CA GLU A 93 4.91 -7.10 13.62
C GLU A 93 5.49 -6.10 12.61
N ARG A 94 5.81 -6.59 11.40
CA ARG A 94 6.33 -5.74 10.33
C ARG A 94 5.29 -4.75 9.80
N VAL A 95 4.03 -5.16 9.65
CA VAL A 95 2.90 -4.29 9.29
C VAL A 95 2.71 -3.21 10.35
N GLU A 96 2.73 -3.56 11.63
CA GLU A 96 2.58 -2.60 12.73
C GLU A 96 3.71 -1.56 12.72
N ALA A 97 4.95 -1.99 12.52
CA ALA A 97 6.10 -1.08 12.43
C ALA A 97 5.98 -0.09 11.25
N LEU A 98 5.56 -0.55 10.08
CA LEU A 98 5.39 0.31 8.89
C LEU A 98 4.19 1.25 9.06
N SER A 99 3.08 0.75 9.61
CA SER A 99 1.91 1.55 9.94
C SER A 99 2.27 2.67 10.91
N GLY A 100 3.10 2.40 11.93
CA GLY A 100 3.56 3.42 12.87
C GLY A 100 4.33 4.57 12.21
N ILE A 101 5.11 4.28 11.16
CA ILE A 101 5.81 5.31 10.37
C ILE A 101 4.81 6.18 9.60
N GLU A 102 3.86 5.56 8.90
CA GLU A 102 2.80 6.29 8.19
C GLU A 102 1.95 7.13 9.14
N GLU A 103 1.55 6.57 10.28
CA GLU A 103 0.77 7.28 11.28
C GLU A 103 1.55 8.50 11.83
N GLY A 104 2.85 8.34 12.09
CA GLY A 104 3.72 9.46 12.48
C GLY A 104 3.73 10.60 11.44
N PHE A 105 3.78 10.24 10.15
CA PHE A 105 3.73 11.19 9.05
C PHE A 105 2.36 11.85 8.91
N TYR A 106 1.26 11.10 8.93
CA TYR A 106 -0.09 11.67 8.86
C TYR A 106 -0.36 12.60 10.05
N ALA A 107 0.14 12.26 11.24
CA ALA A 107 0.06 13.16 12.40
C ALA A 107 0.84 14.46 12.16
N ALA A 108 2.02 14.39 11.54
CA ALA A 108 2.79 15.58 11.14
C ALA A 108 2.03 16.42 10.10
N ALA A 109 1.41 15.76 9.11
CA ALA A 109 0.60 16.42 8.10
C ALA A 109 -0.64 17.11 8.66
N GLN A 110 -1.27 16.54 9.71
CA GLN A 110 -2.34 17.21 10.43
C GLN A 110 -1.83 18.45 11.19
N ARG A 111 -0.70 18.36 11.88
CA ARG A 111 -0.09 19.51 12.59
C ARG A 111 0.30 20.64 11.62
N ALA A 112 0.77 20.28 10.43
CA ALA A 112 1.15 21.23 9.37
C ALA A 112 -0.04 21.79 8.58
N GLY A 113 -1.27 21.31 8.84
CA GLY A 113 -2.48 21.75 8.12
C GLY A 113 -2.62 21.20 6.69
N VAL A 114 -1.79 20.22 6.31
CA VAL A 114 -1.86 19.53 5.01
C VAL A 114 -3.03 18.54 4.98
N LEU A 115 -3.29 17.87 6.11
CA LEU A 115 -4.44 16.99 6.30
C LEU A 115 -5.38 17.54 7.37
N ARG A 116 -6.67 17.25 7.25
CA ARG A 116 -7.68 17.60 8.25
C ARG A 116 -7.40 16.91 9.59
N ALA A 117 -7.53 17.65 10.69
CA ALA A 117 -7.16 17.18 12.04
C ALA A 117 -8.34 16.58 12.85
N ASP A 118 -9.56 16.59 12.31
CA ASP A 118 -10.77 16.09 12.96
C ASP A 118 -11.03 14.59 12.71
N MET A 119 -10.09 13.89 12.08
CA MET A 119 -10.12 12.44 11.88
C MET A 119 -8.98 11.77 12.63
N PRO A 120 -9.19 10.57 13.21
CA PRO A 120 -8.12 9.78 13.76
C PRO A 120 -7.07 9.44 12.69
N VAL A 121 -5.79 9.58 13.02
CA VAL A 121 -4.68 9.27 12.10
C VAL A 121 -4.77 7.84 11.55
N ARG A 122 -5.09 6.87 12.41
CA ARG A 122 -5.28 5.48 12.01
C ARG A 122 -6.40 5.31 10.96
N TRP A 123 -7.46 6.11 11.04
CA TRP A 123 -8.52 6.10 10.02
C TRP A 123 -8.02 6.58 8.67
N ILE A 124 -7.16 7.60 8.64
CA ILE A 124 -6.54 8.12 7.41
C ILE A 124 -5.71 7.03 6.72
N GLY A 125 -4.86 6.33 7.47
CA GLY A 125 -4.10 5.19 6.94
C GLY A 125 -4.99 4.07 6.39
N CYS A 126 -6.04 3.68 7.13
CA CYS A 126 -7.00 2.69 6.65
C CYS A 126 -7.76 3.15 5.38
N ALA A 127 -8.08 4.44 5.26
CA ALA A 127 -8.73 4.99 4.08
C ALA A 127 -7.82 4.94 2.84
N MET A 128 -6.53 5.28 3.00
CA MET A 128 -5.53 5.12 1.93
C MET A 128 -5.46 3.66 1.49
N PHE A 129 -5.33 2.73 2.44
CA PHE A 129 -5.31 1.30 2.17
C PHE A 129 -6.56 0.82 1.39
N GLY A 130 -7.75 1.28 1.79
CA GLY A 130 -8.99 0.99 1.07
C GLY A 130 -9.00 1.49 -0.38
N LEU A 131 -8.41 2.66 -0.65
CA LEU A 131 -8.26 3.18 -2.01
C LEU A 131 -7.29 2.33 -2.85
N LEU A 132 -6.21 1.81 -2.26
CA LEU A 132 -5.28 0.91 -2.96
C LEU A 132 -5.94 -0.42 -3.35
N ILE A 133 -6.80 -0.96 -2.48
CA ILE A 133 -7.65 -2.12 -2.80
C ILE A 133 -8.57 -1.80 -3.99
N ALA A 134 -9.19 -0.60 -4.00
CA ALA A 134 -10.04 -0.17 -5.11
C ALA A 134 -9.26 -0.04 -6.43
N VAL A 135 -8.05 0.51 -6.40
CA VAL A 135 -7.15 0.59 -7.57
C VAL A 135 -6.86 -0.81 -8.13
N ARG A 136 -6.44 -1.74 -7.29
CA ARG A 136 -6.18 -3.13 -7.70
C ARG A 136 -7.39 -3.74 -8.40
N ASP A 137 -8.57 -3.64 -7.79
CA ASP A 137 -9.77 -4.31 -8.29
C ASP A 137 -10.28 -3.69 -9.60
N THR A 138 -10.25 -2.36 -9.70
CA THR A 138 -10.70 -1.63 -10.89
C THR A 138 -9.73 -1.80 -12.06
N LEU A 139 -8.40 -1.79 -11.83
CA LEU A 139 -7.41 -2.08 -12.85
C LEU A 139 -7.54 -3.51 -13.37
N ARG A 140 -7.71 -4.49 -12.48
CA ARG A 140 -7.88 -5.90 -12.86
C ARG A 140 -9.14 -6.14 -13.70
N ARG A 141 -10.20 -5.36 -13.48
CA ARG A 141 -11.44 -5.42 -14.25
C ARG A 141 -11.40 -4.60 -15.55
N GLY A 142 -10.43 -3.70 -15.69
CA GLY A 142 -10.35 -2.76 -16.80
C GLY A 142 -11.33 -1.58 -16.67
N ASP A 143 -11.81 -1.29 -15.46
CA ASP A 143 -12.77 -0.21 -15.19
C ASP A 143 -12.10 1.17 -15.24
N ILE A 144 -10.79 1.23 -14.99
CA ILE A 144 -9.97 2.45 -15.09
C ILE A 144 -8.68 2.19 -15.88
N ALA A 145 -8.11 3.24 -16.49
CA ALA A 145 -6.80 3.17 -17.11
C ALA A 145 -5.68 3.28 -16.07
N ARG A 146 -4.56 2.57 -16.29
CA ARG A 146 -3.36 2.64 -15.43
C ARG A 146 -2.91 4.08 -15.17
N ASN A 147 -2.88 4.88 -16.23
CA ASN A 147 -2.41 6.27 -16.16
C ASN A 147 -3.34 7.19 -15.35
N ASP A 148 -4.58 6.76 -15.08
CA ASP A 148 -5.53 7.52 -14.27
C ASP A 148 -5.46 7.17 -12.77
N ALA A 149 -4.89 6.03 -12.39
CA ALA A 149 -4.98 5.49 -11.03
C ALA A 149 -4.42 6.46 -9.97
N VAL A 150 -3.23 7.02 -10.19
CA VAL A 150 -2.59 7.98 -9.28
C VAL A 150 -3.49 9.21 -9.07
N ARG A 151 -4.02 9.77 -10.17
CA ARG A 151 -4.91 10.94 -10.12
C ARG A 151 -6.18 10.63 -9.33
N LEU A 152 -6.80 9.48 -9.60
CA LEU A 152 -8.04 9.06 -8.93
C LEU A 152 -7.84 8.87 -7.43
N VAL A 153 -6.75 8.22 -7.00
CA VAL A 153 -6.43 8.07 -5.57
C VAL A 153 -6.18 9.43 -4.93
N ARG A 154 -5.36 10.27 -5.55
CA ARG A 154 -5.02 11.59 -5.01
C ARG A 154 -6.26 12.47 -4.84
N GLU A 155 -7.12 12.56 -5.87
CA GLU A 155 -8.35 13.34 -5.82
C GLU A 155 -9.31 12.77 -4.76
N SER A 156 -9.50 11.46 -4.73
CA SER A 156 -10.37 10.80 -3.74
C SER A 156 -9.90 11.02 -2.31
N PHE A 157 -8.59 10.93 -2.09
CA PHE A 157 -7.99 11.04 -0.77
C PHE A 157 -7.96 12.48 -0.25
N LEU A 158 -7.57 13.45 -1.10
CA LEU A 158 -7.41 14.84 -0.69
C LEU A 158 -8.69 15.68 -0.81
N ALA A 159 -9.56 15.36 -1.77
CA ALA A 159 -10.77 16.15 -2.06
C ALA A 159 -12.07 15.42 -1.73
N GLY A 160 -12.04 14.09 -1.59
CA GLY A 160 -13.25 13.29 -1.51
C GLY A 160 -14.04 13.31 -2.82
N HIS A 161 -15.31 12.88 -2.75
CA HIS A 161 -16.20 12.74 -3.91
C HIS A 161 -17.37 13.73 -3.92
N ALA A 162 -17.49 14.54 -2.87
CA ALA A 162 -18.53 15.57 -2.80
C ALA A 162 -18.21 16.69 -3.79
N GLN A 163 -19.25 17.25 -4.41
CA GLN A 163 -19.10 18.44 -5.22
C GLN A 163 -18.71 19.62 -4.31
N ARG A 164 -17.69 20.36 -4.71
CA ARG A 164 -17.22 21.57 -4.01
C ARG A 164 -18.13 22.76 -4.28
#